data_AF-A0A9P0CX76-F1
#
_entry.id   AF-A0A9P0CX76-F1
#
_cell.length_a   1.000
_cell.length_b   1.000
_cell.length_c   1.000
_cell.angle_alpha   90.00
_cell.angle_beta   90.00
_cell.angle_gamma   90.00
#
_symmetry.space_group_name_H-M   'P 1'
#
loop_
_entity.id
_entity.type
_entity.pdbx_description
1 polymer ?
#
loop_
_entity_poly.entity_id
_entity_poly.type
_entity_poly.pdbx_seq_one_letter_code
_entity_poly.pdbx_strand_id
1 'polypeptide(L)'
;MSRITTRSQDIEEELSSLQLEADEKSEPSIALAGEKLTKLRKFVPKPKPEVSSKLRKVLTPNIAVKKRNFTVGTGRPIGPRKPDLSFKYPDDLTIFGYQVMAKAWRNDKRILNLQNKLKDKKAFWQTLNDDINERLYVEDPAKDTRLCILDIDPEYKKIVKARPIKDSISLGSYIECIRELLKTKITLGYREDDLALVDANMRTEQRMIELTNNNFQKYVNIFEEFLVRDHESAHGLLMNANKMSNSLLVAQKEYENLKKTLQGLKSSLFKSEARWNVAKLFQKFLYECTPLYWRKLHRNSLMLSLEHKSCLEMFQEINADAEITLDNILETINRECIVHEVEELYFTEPAQIMDMLSYMEQQNFNSLVYNAELQQPLALIKEDMDTAEDHFDKEIKNFQFYIDGLEKEIEWEEERVVKLEALAHDLIFNHFKEIISSPDVLNLHCFVEDIYESVIEPNTANLNVHQMCSLIESHYRNQLFVLDKIPAAQVVELQTATIKQRDKMIILGEQAIKAHAETESALKAILKGYSPPYEKPRHKPVMFRSACPEEIKPPPPPPRELSQKEQDYLEHLTEYCKFYEDPRDYGVDITQEEEKKETSVAVVQPKGPKSLSRTM
;
A
#
# COMPACT_ATOMS: atom_id res chain seq x y z
N MET A 1 24.21 -8.64 21.86
CA MET A 1 23.96 -9.39 20.61
C MET A 1 24.15 -8.43 19.46
N SER A 2 25.09 -8.76 18.57
CA SER A 2 25.72 -7.94 17.50
C SER A 2 26.92 -7.08 17.93
N ARG A 3 27.99 -7.18 17.12
CA ARG A 3 29.34 -6.59 17.19
C ARG A 3 30.44 -7.43 17.86
N ILE A 4 30.74 -8.56 17.24
CA ILE A 4 32.09 -9.14 17.17
C ILE A 4 32.30 -9.52 15.69
N THR A 5 32.91 -8.66 14.89
CA THR A 5 33.46 -8.97 13.55
C THR A 5 34.30 -7.80 13.05
N THR A 6 35.55 -7.69 13.51
CA THR A 6 36.61 -6.92 12.83
C THR A 6 37.97 -7.40 13.34
N ARG A 7 38.44 -8.56 12.88
CA ARG A 7 39.88 -8.91 12.84
C ARG A 7 40.12 -10.16 12.00
N SER A 8 39.76 -10.11 10.72
CA SER A 8 39.98 -11.20 9.75
C SER A 8 40.32 -10.66 8.36
N GLN A 9 41.04 -9.54 8.32
CA GLN A 9 41.73 -9.01 7.16
C GLN A 9 43.13 -8.73 7.71
N ASP A 10 44.14 -9.49 7.25
CA ASP A 10 45.60 -9.26 7.42
C ASP A 10 46.43 -10.56 7.25
N ILE A 11 45.89 -11.70 6.77
CA ILE A 11 46.70 -12.90 6.47
C ILE A 11 46.33 -13.52 5.10
N GLU A 12 46.05 -12.70 4.09
CA GLU A 12 45.92 -13.16 2.69
C GLU A 12 46.97 -12.58 1.73
N GLU A 13 48.02 -11.90 2.22
CA GLU A 13 49.05 -11.27 1.36
C GLU A 13 50.47 -11.86 1.43
N GLU A 14 50.72 -12.98 2.13
CA GLU A 14 52.07 -13.62 2.16
C GLU A 14 52.13 -15.07 1.62
N LEU A 15 51.25 -15.44 0.69
CA LEU A 15 51.40 -16.68 -0.09
C LEU A 15 51.44 -16.47 -1.61
N SER A 16 51.83 -15.27 -2.04
CA SER A 16 52.01 -14.94 -3.46
C SER A 16 53.40 -14.35 -3.73
N SER A 17 54.45 -15.16 -3.56
CA SER A 17 55.67 -15.00 -4.35
C SER A 17 56.56 -16.25 -4.26
N LEU A 18 57.10 -16.63 -5.42
CA LEU A 18 58.08 -17.69 -5.68
C LEU A 18 57.55 -19.12 -5.82
N GLN A 19 56.97 -19.40 -6.98
CA GLN A 19 57.42 -20.51 -7.85
C GLN A 19 56.63 -20.52 -9.16
N LEU A 20 57.23 -20.01 -10.24
CA LEU A 20 56.98 -20.45 -11.62
C LEU A 20 58.18 -20.02 -12.46
N GLU A 21 59.06 -20.97 -12.77
CA GLU A 21 59.64 -21.10 -14.11
C GLU A 21 59.70 -22.61 -14.40
N ALA A 22 58.72 -23.07 -15.17
CA ALA A 22 58.75 -24.31 -15.91
C ALA A 22 58.52 -23.93 -17.37
N ASP A 23 59.38 -24.47 -18.24
CA ASP A 23 59.15 -24.85 -19.65
C ASP A 23 60.55 -25.14 -20.24
N GLU A 24 60.83 -26.15 -21.05
CA GLU A 24 60.00 -27.05 -21.84
C GLU A 24 60.86 -28.26 -22.30
N LYS A 25 60.22 -29.43 -22.40
CA LYS A 25 60.36 -30.52 -23.40
C LYS A 25 61.75 -30.91 -23.95
N SER A 26 62.11 -32.19 -23.78
CA SER A 26 62.20 -33.21 -24.85
C SER A 26 62.98 -34.49 -24.41
N GLU A 27 62.36 -35.65 -24.60
CA GLU A 27 63.05 -36.96 -24.76
C GLU A 27 63.59 -37.06 -26.21
N PRO A 28 64.62 -37.88 -26.57
CA PRO A 28 64.71 -39.31 -26.20
C PRO A 28 66.11 -39.96 -26.06
N SER A 29 66.06 -41.21 -25.57
CA SER A 29 66.99 -42.35 -25.65
C SER A 29 68.24 -42.29 -26.56
N ILE A 30 69.39 -42.81 -26.09
CA ILE A 30 70.33 -43.74 -26.79
C ILE A 30 71.33 -44.36 -25.79
N ALA A 31 71.74 -45.59 -26.11
CA ALA A 31 72.58 -46.50 -25.35
C ALA A 31 74.10 -46.33 -25.55
N LEU A 32 74.85 -47.15 -24.76
CA LEU A 32 76.05 -47.92 -25.13
C LEU A 32 77.45 -47.44 -24.68
N ALA A 33 78.23 -48.44 -24.23
CA ALA A 33 79.70 -48.58 -24.19
C ALA A 33 80.45 -47.70 -23.16
N GLY A 34 81.29 -48.25 -22.27
CA GLY A 34 82.43 -49.15 -22.51
C GLY A 34 83.70 -48.30 -22.30
N GLU A 35 84.55 -48.54 -21.30
CA GLU A 35 85.85 -49.21 -21.43
C GLU A 35 86.60 -49.01 -20.09
N LYS A 36 87.04 -50.06 -19.38
CA LYS A 36 88.33 -50.80 -19.44
C LYS A 36 89.42 -50.29 -18.47
N LEU A 37 89.92 -51.28 -17.71
CA LEU A 37 91.33 -51.57 -17.35
C LEU A 37 92.06 -50.56 -16.44
N THR A 38 92.64 -50.97 -15.31
CA THR A 38 93.89 -51.77 -15.23
C THR A 38 94.06 -52.30 -13.80
N LYS A 39 94.08 -53.63 -13.57
CA LYS A 39 95.25 -54.48 -13.27
C LYS A 39 96.27 -53.92 -12.28
N LEU A 40 96.53 -54.66 -11.18
CA LEU A 40 97.88 -55.13 -10.78
C LEU A 40 97.81 -56.35 -9.81
N ARG A 41 98.34 -57.47 -10.33
CA ARG A 41 98.99 -58.71 -9.78
C ARG A 41 98.99 -58.94 -8.25
N LYS A 42 98.38 -60.02 -7.73
CA LYS A 42 98.82 -61.44 -7.59
C LYS A 42 100.18 -61.66 -6.88
N PHE A 43 100.16 -62.34 -5.73
CA PHE A 43 101.08 -63.46 -5.41
C PHE A 43 100.39 -64.48 -4.48
N VAL A 44 100.46 -65.75 -4.89
CA VAL A 44 100.13 -66.96 -4.10
C VAL A 44 101.30 -67.91 -4.30
N PRO A 45 101.71 -68.67 -3.27
CA PRO A 45 102.12 -70.04 -3.51
C PRO A 45 101.27 -71.06 -2.73
N LYS A 46 101.29 -72.27 -3.29
CA LYS A 46 100.41 -73.43 -3.14
C LYS A 46 100.89 -74.41 -2.03
N PRO A 47 100.15 -75.52 -1.76
CA PRO A 47 100.02 -76.11 -0.42
C PRO A 47 100.66 -77.52 -0.23
N LYS A 48 100.59 -78.00 1.03
CA LYS A 48 100.49 -79.42 1.51
C LYS A 48 101.77 -80.29 1.41
N PRO A 49 101.96 -81.36 2.25
CA PRO A 49 100.91 -82.31 2.66
C PRO A 49 100.92 -82.87 4.10
N GLU A 50 99.76 -83.41 4.46
CA GLU A 50 99.56 -84.39 5.54
C GLU A 50 100.24 -85.72 5.18
N VAL A 51 100.81 -86.40 6.17
CA VAL A 51 101.05 -87.86 6.10
C VAL A 51 100.29 -88.54 7.23
N SER A 52 99.34 -89.37 6.79
CA SER A 52 98.58 -90.35 7.54
C SER A 52 99.43 -91.55 7.95
N SER A 53 99.07 -92.19 9.05
CA SER A 53 98.62 -93.61 9.11
C SER A 53 98.76 -94.09 10.56
N LYS A 54 97.63 -94.37 11.22
CA LYS A 54 97.04 -95.72 11.29
C LYS A 54 98.13 -96.77 11.54
N LEU A 55 98.20 -97.27 12.78
CA LEU A 55 98.19 -98.69 13.13
C LEU A 55 98.49 -98.86 14.64
N ARG A 56 97.44 -99.05 15.43
CA ARG A 56 97.30 -100.16 16.40
C ARG A 56 95.97 -100.02 17.14
N LYS A 57 94.94 -100.63 16.54
CA LYS A 57 93.85 -101.27 17.29
C LYS A 57 94.31 -102.70 17.57
N VAL A 58 94.52 -103.06 18.83
CA VAL A 58 94.31 -104.42 19.34
C VAL A 58 93.87 -104.26 20.80
N LEU A 59 92.84 -105.01 21.20
CA LEU A 59 92.20 -105.14 22.53
C LEU A 59 90.96 -104.26 22.78
N THR A 60 89.82 -104.73 22.27
CA THR A 60 88.42 -104.41 22.62
C THR A 60 88.03 -105.03 23.99
N PRO A 61 86.95 -104.63 24.72
CA PRO A 61 85.53 -104.77 24.32
C PRO A 61 84.64 -103.56 24.72
N ASN A 62 83.81 -102.98 23.84
CA ASN A 62 82.47 -103.44 23.43
C ASN A 62 81.51 -103.77 24.59
N ILE A 63 80.77 -102.76 25.07
CA ILE A 63 79.46 -102.95 25.71
C ILE A 63 78.49 -101.98 25.03
N ALA A 64 77.65 -102.53 24.15
CA ALA A 64 76.55 -101.81 23.54
C ALA A 64 75.40 -101.71 24.56
N VAL A 65 75.00 -100.50 24.91
CA VAL A 65 73.76 -100.25 25.67
C VAL A 65 72.78 -99.50 24.75
N LYS A 66 71.69 -100.18 24.39
CA LYS A 66 70.58 -99.61 23.62
C LYS A 66 69.92 -98.48 24.41
N LYS A 67 69.69 -97.33 23.74
CA LYS A 67 68.94 -96.18 24.25
C LYS A 67 67.48 -96.57 24.54
N ARG A 68 66.98 -96.28 25.74
CA ARG A 68 65.57 -96.35 26.10
C ARG A 68 65.01 -94.94 26.15
N ASN A 69 63.95 -94.69 25.38
CA ASN A 69 63.20 -93.44 25.43
C ASN A 69 62.11 -93.59 26.51
N PHE A 70 62.11 -92.67 27.48
CA PHE A 70 61.17 -92.71 28.60
C PHE A 70 59.75 -92.35 28.15
N THR A 71 58.82 -93.25 28.42
CA THR A 71 57.38 -93.03 28.47
C THR A 71 56.96 -92.56 29.88
N VAL A 72 56.17 -91.49 29.90
CA VAL A 72 55.27 -90.92 30.93
C VAL A 72 55.29 -91.47 32.38
N GLY A 73 55.55 -90.55 33.31
CA GLY A 73 54.76 -90.37 34.56
C GLY A 73 55.32 -90.94 35.86
N THR A 74 55.46 -90.10 36.90
CA THR A 74 54.72 -90.21 38.19
C THR A 74 55.20 -89.18 39.25
N GLY A 75 54.25 -88.33 39.72
CA GLY A 75 54.15 -87.77 41.09
C GLY A 75 55.22 -86.77 41.58
N ARG A 76 54.92 -85.66 42.27
CA ARG A 76 53.72 -85.09 42.91
C ARG A 76 53.97 -83.59 43.20
N PRO A 77 52.95 -82.82 43.65
CA PRO A 77 52.80 -81.39 43.41
C PRO A 77 53.10 -80.49 44.63
N ILE A 78 53.42 -79.21 44.37
CA ILE A 78 53.33 -78.08 45.31
C ILE A 78 52.91 -76.88 44.46
N GLY A 79 51.64 -76.46 44.46
CA GLY A 79 51.11 -75.40 45.33
C GLY A 79 50.65 -74.21 44.47
N PRO A 80 49.55 -73.50 44.81
CA PRO A 80 48.73 -72.82 43.82
C PRO A 80 49.26 -71.41 43.51
N ARG A 81 49.76 -71.20 42.29
CA ARG A 81 49.66 -69.90 41.64
C ARG A 81 48.79 -70.09 40.41
N LYS A 82 47.68 -69.35 40.37
CA LYS A 82 46.87 -69.19 39.17
C LYS A 82 47.85 -68.91 38.02
N PRO A 83 47.75 -69.61 36.87
CA PRO A 83 48.47 -69.14 35.70
C PRO A 83 47.85 -67.79 35.38
N ASP A 84 48.60 -66.72 35.62
CA ASP A 84 48.35 -65.48 34.92
C ASP A 84 48.41 -65.86 33.44
N LEU A 85 47.25 -65.86 32.78
CA LEU A 85 47.23 -65.66 31.34
C LEU A 85 47.63 -64.19 31.09
N SER A 86 48.88 -63.86 31.41
CA SER A 86 49.56 -62.71 30.87
C SER A 86 50.36 -63.17 29.66
N PHE A 87 49.70 -63.87 28.74
CA PHE A 87 50.10 -63.81 27.34
C PHE A 87 49.73 -62.42 26.85
N LYS A 88 50.51 -61.43 27.26
CA LYS A 88 50.56 -60.15 26.55
C LYS A 88 51.23 -60.45 25.22
N TYR A 89 50.64 -59.97 24.12
CA TYR A 89 51.40 -59.91 22.87
C TYR A 89 52.72 -59.19 23.20
N PRO A 90 53.88 -59.77 22.84
CA PRO A 90 55.14 -59.07 23.05
C PRO A 90 55.05 -57.71 22.36
N ASP A 91 55.51 -56.64 22.99
CA ASP A 91 55.47 -55.29 22.39
C ASP A 91 56.14 -55.32 21.00
N ASP A 92 55.65 -54.52 20.04
CA ASP A 92 56.06 -54.58 18.63
C ASP A 92 57.58 -54.59 18.43
N LEU A 93 58.34 -53.90 19.28
CA LEU A 93 59.81 -53.90 19.28
C LEU A 93 60.42 -55.27 19.63
N THR A 94 59.81 -56.00 20.55
CA THR A 94 60.24 -57.36 20.93
C THR A 94 59.84 -58.40 19.87
N ILE A 95 58.68 -58.24 19.22
CA ILE A 95 58.28 -59.04 18.05
C ILE A 95 59.25 -58.77 16.90
N PHE A 96 59.57 -57.50 16.63
CA PHE A 96 60.54 -57.11 15.61
C PHE A 96 61.92 -57.69 15.91
N GLY A 97 62.40 -57.57 17.16
CA GLY A 97 63.64 -58.18 17.61
C GLY A 97 63.66 -59.71 17.40
N TYR A 98 62.59 -60.39 17.79
CA TYR A 98 62.45 -61.83 17.57
C TYR A 98 62.43 -62.18 16.07
N GLN A 99 61.74 -61.42 15.23
CA GLN A 99 61.71 -61.63 13.78
C GLN A 99 63.07 -61.40 13.13
N VAL A 100 63.81 -60.37 13.54
CA VAL A 100 65.18 -60.10 13.07
C VAL A 100 66.10 -61.25 13.49
N MET A 101 66.04 -61.71 14.73
CA MET A 101 66.86 -62.83 15.23
C MET A 101 66.47 -64.16 14.58
N ALA A 102 65.19 -64.45 14.40
CA ALA A 102 64.72 -65.64 13.71
C ALA A 102 65.13 -65.63 12.22
N LYS A 103 65.16 -64.45 11.59
CA LYS A 103 65.66 -64.28 10.22
C LYS A 103 67.17 -64.49 10.16
N ALA A 104 67.93 -64.00 11.13
CA ALA A 104 69.36 -64.27 11.27
C ALA A 104 69.64 -65.77 11.47
N TRP A 105 68.96 -66.44 12.40
CA TRP A 105 69.11 -67.89 12.64
C TRP A 105 68.75 -68.73 11.41
N ARG A 106 67.70 -68.38 10.67
CA ARG A 106 67.37 -69.05 9.40
C ARG A 106 68.45 -68.82 8.35
N ASN A 107 69.04 -67.63 8.30
CA ASN A 107 70.16 -67.33 7.41
C ASN A 107 71.42 -68.13 7.80
N ASP A 108 71.73 -68.26 9.08
CA ASP A 108 72.88 -69.06 9.54
C ASP A 108 72.71 -70.54 9.18
N LYS A 109 71.52 -71.12 9.43
CA LYS A 109 71.18 -72.48 8.99
C LYS A 109 71.23 -72.62 7.45
N ARG A 110 70.83 -71.59 6.71
CA ARG A 110 70.94 -71.55 5.25
C ARG A 110 72.39 -71.52 4.79
N ILE A 111 73.25 -70.74 5.43
CA ILE A 111 74.70 -70.66 5.14
C ILE A 111 75.36 -72.01 5.41
N LEU A 112 75.09 -72.65 6.54
CA LEU A 112 75.57 -74.00 6.85
C LEU A 112 75.11 -75.04 5.81
N ASN A 113 73.84 -74.98 5.39
CA ASN A 113 73.31 -75.86 4.33
C ASN A 113 73.90 -75.59 2.94
N LEU A 114 74.35 -74.36 2.67
CA LEU A 114 75.04 -74.00 1.43
C LEU A 114 76.52 -74.45 1.44
N GLN A 115 77.17 -74.44 2.61
CA GLN A 115 78.54 -74.91 2.79
C GLN A 115 78.66 -76.45 2.67
N ASN A 116 77.61 -77.19 3.02
CA ASN A 116 77.59 -78.65 2.91
C ASN A 116 77.53 -79.14 1.46
N LYS A 117 78.36 -80.14 1.12
CA LYS A 117 78.40 -80.77 -0.20
C LYS A 117 77.11 -81.55 -0.48
N LEU A 118 76.75 -81.76 -1.75
CA LEU A 118 75.50 -82.43 -2.16
C LEU A 118 75.27 -83.81 -1.51
N LYS A 119 76.34 -84.56 -1.21
CA LYS A 119 76.25 -85.89 -0.59
C LYS A 119 75.94 -85.85 0.92
N ASP A 120 76.19 -84.71 1.57
CA ASP A 120 76.03 -84.52 3.01
C ASP A 120 74.75 -83.75 3.37
N LYS A 121 73.92 -83.42 2.36
CA LYS A 121 72.62 -82.76 2.56
C LYS A 121 71.59 -83.77 3.05
N LYS A 122 71.14 -83.60 4.29
CA LYS A 122 70.08 -84.40 4.90
C LYS A 122 68.71 -84.03 4.31
N ALA A 123 67.81 -85.02 4.21
CA ALA A 123 66.43 -84.79 3.81
C ALA A 123 65.69 -83.96 4.87
N PHE A 124 64.71 -83.14 4.47
CA PHE A 124 63.99 -82.23 5.38
C PHE A 124 63.51 -82.91 6.68
N TRP A 125 62.95 -84.10 6.59
CA TRP A 125 62.48 -84.89 7.75
C TRP A 125 63.61 -85.33 8.68
N GLN A 126 64.81 -85.61 8.17
CA GLN A 126 65.98 -85.94 8.99
C GLN A 126 66.51 -84.70 9.71
N THR A 127 66.56 -83.55 9.02
CA THR A 127 66.96 -82.27 9.62
C THR A 127 65.98 -81.84 10.70
N LEU A 128 64.68 -82.08 10.50
CA LEU A 128 63.63 -81.77 11.48
C LEU A 128 63.72 -82.71 12.69
N ASN A 129 63.94 -84.00 12.48
CA ASN A 129 64.19 -84.94 13.58
C ASN A 129 65.49 -84.63 14.33
N ASP A 130 66.55 -84.20 13.64
CA ASP A 130 67.81 -83.80 14.27
C ASP A 130 67.64 -82.51 15.08
N ASP A 131 66.91 -81.51 14.59
CA ASP A 131 66.59 -80.28 15.34
C ASP A 131 65.70 -80.58 16.56
N ILE A 132 64.75 -81.51 16.44
CA ILE A 132 63.95 -81.99 17.58
C ILE A 132 64.83 -82.74 18.57
N ASN A 133 65.74 -83.59 18.08
CA ASN A 133 66.67 -84.33 18.93
C ASN A 133 67.67 -83.39 19.63
N GLU A 134 68.20 -82.36 18.96
CA GLU A 134 69.07 -81.35 19.57
C GLU A 134 68.34 -80.52 20.63
N ARG A 135 67.06 -80.15 20.39
CA ARG A 135 66.25 -79.44 21.39
C ARG A 135 65.86 -80.30 22.58
N LEU A 136 65.68 -81.60 22.38
CA LEU A 136 65.38 -82.58 23.42
C LEU A 136 66.65 -83.16 24.06
N TYR A 137 67.82 -82.91 23.48
CA TYR A 137 69.10 -83.38 23.98
C TYR A 137 69.50 -82.51 25.17
N VAL A 138 69.33 -83.07 26.36
CA VAL A 138 70.05 -82.60 27.54
C VAL A 138 71.43 -83.22 27.46
N GLU A 139 72.48 -82.39 27.38
CA GLU A 139 73.83 -82.90 27.60
C GLU A 139 73.85 -83.49 29.02
N ASP A 140 73.96 -84.81 29.14
CA ASP A 140 74.36 -85.40 30.41
C ASP A 140 75.68 -84.70 30.79
N PRO A 141 75.80 -84.06 31.96
CA PRO A 141 77.05 -83.43 32.34
C PRO A 141 78.13 -84.47 32.17
N ALA A 142 79.13 -84.17 31.34
CA ALA A 142 80.31 -85.02 31.18
C ALA A 142 80.68 -85.44 32.59
N LYS A 143 80.64 -86.75 32.88
CA LYS A 143 80.94 -87.27 34.22
C LYS A 143 82.24 -86.60 34.60
N ASP A 144 82.12 -85.64 35.50
CA ASP A 144 83.23 -84.84 35.96
C ASP A 144 84.15 -85.89 36.56
N THR A 145 85.24 -86.22 35.87
CA THR A 145 86.31 -87.06 36.41
C THR A 145 87.05 -86.23 37.44
N ARG A 146 86.31 -85.69 38.41
CA ARG A 146 86.82 -85.18 39.67
C ARG A 146 87.22 -86.43 40.43
N LEU A 147 88.51 -86.72 40.40
CA LEU A 147 89.15 -87.79 41.17
C LEU A 147 88.62 -87.72 42.61
N CYS A 148 87.80 -88.69 43.00
CA CYS A 148 87.36 -88.82 44.39
C CYS A 148 88.44 -89.59 45.16
N ILE A 149 88.54 -89.39 46.48
CA ILE A 149 89.57 -90.02 47.35
C ILE A 149 89.65 -91.56 47.19
N LEU A 150 88.58 -92.18 46.69
CA LEU A 150 88.45 -93.63 46.46
C LEU A 150 88.99 -94.11 45.10
N ASP A 151 89.29 -93.22 44.16
CA ASP A 151 89.86 -93.55 42.85
C ASP A 151 91.37 -93.71 42.99
N ILE A 152 91.76 -94.90 43.45
CA ILE A 152 93.16 -95.26 43.64
C ILE A 152 93.85 -95.42 42.28
N ASP A 153 94.87 -94.61 42.04
CA ASP A 153 95.69 -94.58 40.82
C ASP A 153 96.00 -96.02 40.34
N PRO A 154 95.76 -96.39 39.06
CA PRO A 154 96.07 -97.72 38.55
C PRO A 154 97.51 -98.18 38.83
N GLU A 155 98.43 -97.25 39.12
CA GLU A 155 99.80 -97.54 39.54
C GLU A 155 99.95 -97.91 41.02
N TYR A 156 99.07 -97.45 41.92
CA TYR A 156 99.09 -97.81 43.34
C TYR A 156 98.93 -99.32 43.57
N LYS A 157 98.09 -100.00 42.77
CA LYS A 157 97.96 -101.47 42.84
C LYS A 157 99.23 -102.21 42.40
N LYS A 158 100.16 -101.56 41.68
CA LYS A 158 101.49 -102.10 41.35
C LYS A 158 102.48 -101.91 42.50
N ILE A 159 102.40 -100.80 43.24
CA ILE A 159 103.21 -100.52 44.45
C ILE A 159 102.93 -101.56 45.55
N VAL A 160 101.66 -101.89 45.80
CA VAL A 160 101.25 -102.87 46.83
C VAL A 160 101.73 -104.30 46.51
N LYS A 161 102.04 -104.61 45.25
CA LYS A 161 102.54 -105.94 44.82
C LYS A 161 104.07 -106.07 44.84
N ALA A 162 104.80 -105.11 45.45
CA ALA A 162 106.26 -105.08 45.58
C ALA A 162 107.04 -105.33 44.27
N ARG A 163 106.41 -105.10 43.11
CA ARG A 163 107.08 -105.16 41.82
C ARG A 163 107.74 -103.81 41.58
N PRO A 164 109.08 -103.75 41.35
CA PRO A 164 109.74 -102.49 41.03
C PRO A 164 109.05 -101.86 39.81
N ILE A 165 108.43 -100.69 40.03
CA ILE A 165 107.92 -99.87 38.94
C ILE A 165 109.15 -99.39 38.20
N LYS A 166 109.27 -99.80 36.94
CA LYS A 166 110.32 -99.30 36.07
C LYS A 166 109.98 -97.83 35.84
N ASP A 167 110.61 -96.94 36.60
CA ASP A 167 110.60 -95.49 36.38
C ASP A 167 111.28 -95.23 35.04
N SER A 168 110.57 -95.54 33.95
CA SER A 168 110.86 -94.98 32.65
C SER A 168 110.27 -93.58 32.62
N ILE A 169 110.72 -92.73 33.55
CA ILE A 169 110.71 -91.29 33.33
C ILE A 169 111.70 -91.10 32.19
N SER A 170 111.21 -91.34 30.98
CA SER A 170 111.91 -90.96 29.78
C SER A 170 112.06 -89.45 29.87
N LEU A 171 113.28 -88.95 29.66
CA LEU A 171 113.57 -87.53 29.59
C LEU A 171 112.55 -86.82 28.66
N GLY A 172 112.06 -87.51 27.61
CA GLY A 172 111.00 -87.04 26.72
C GLY A 172 109.65 -86.74 27.39
N SER A 173 109.19 -87.56 28.35
CA SER A 173 107.93 -87.33 29.06
C SER A 173 108.03 -86.15 30.03
N TYR A 174 109.18 -85.97 30.67
CA TYR A 174 109.45 -84.80 31.52
C TYR A 174 109.52 -83.52 30.69
N ILE A 175 110.21 -83.58 29.54
CA ILE A 175 110.24 -82.47 28.58
C ILE A 175 108.82 -82.13 28.08
N GLU A 176 107.98 -83.12 27.78
CA GLU A 176 106.61 -82.86 27.33
C GLU A 176 105.74 -82.28 28.45
N CYS A 177 105.85 -82.77 29.69
CA CYS A 177 105.16 -82.18 30.84
C CYS A 177 105.60 -80.73 31.10
N ILE A 178 106.89 -80.41 30.98
CA ILE A 178 107.37 -79.01 31.06
C ILE A 178 106.79 -78.19 29.92
N ARG A 179 106.76 -78.72 28.69
CA ARG A 179 106.16 -78.02 27.54
C ARG A 179 104.67 -77.78 27.76
N GLU A 180 103.93 -78.74 28.30
CA GLU A 180 102.52 -78.58 28.63
C GLU A 180 102.32 -77.56 29.75
N LEU A 181 103.13 -77.60 30.80
CA LEU A 181 103.10 -76.61 31.88
C LEU A 181 103.43 -75.20 31.37
N LEU A 182 104.39 -75.10 30.46
CA LEU A 182 104.75 -73.83 29.81
C LEU A 182 103.62 -73.36 28.90
N LYS A 183 103.01 -74.24 28.09
CA LYS A 183 101.84 -73.94 27.26
C LYS A 183 100.67 -73.45 28.13
N THR A 184 100.33 -74.14 29.22
CA THR A 184 99.22 -73.75 30.11
C THR A 184 99.51 -72.42 30.80
N LYS A 185 100.75 -72.18 31.25
CA LYS A 185 101.16 -70.91 31.84
C LYS A 185 101.09 -69.75 30.85
N ILE A 186 101.51 -69.97 29.59
CA ILE A 186 101.35 -68.99 28.51
C ILE A 186 99.86 -68.73 28.24
N THR A 187 99.03 -69.78 28.15
CA THR A 187 97.59 -69.59 27.95
C THR A 187 96.93 -68.89 29.13
N LEU A 188 97.35 -69.18 30.36
CA LEU A 188 96.87 -68.52 31.56
C LEU A 188 97.22 -67.03 31.50
N GLY A 189 98.46 -66.68 31.14
CA GLY A 189 98.87 -65.29 30.94
C GLY A 189 98.03 -64.57 29.89
N TYR A 190 97.79 -65.19 28.72
CA TYR A 190 96.90 -64.60 27.71
C TYR A 190 95.48 -64.39 28.23
N ARG A 191 94.95 -65.32 29.05
CA ARG A 191 93.62 -65.15 29.65
C ARG A 191 93.62 -64.06 30.71
N GLU A 192 94.65 -63.98 31.54
CA GLU A 192 94.80 -62.90 32.54
C GLU A 192 94.87 -61.53 31.85
N ASP A 193 95.58 -61.42 30.73
CA ASP A 193 95.62 -60.20 29.91
C ASP A 193 94.25 -59.88 29.29
N ASP A 194 93.55 -60.87 28.74
CA ASP A 194 92.18 -60.72 28.22
C ASP A 194 91.20 -60.24 29.31
N LEU A 195 91.29 -60.83 30.51
CA LEU A 195 90.51 -60.46 31.68
C LEU A 195 90.80 -59.01 32.10
N ALA A 196 92.07 -58.62 32.16
CA ALA A 196 92.46 -57.26 32.49
C ALA A 196 91.95 -56.23 31.46
N LEU A 197 91.95 -56.59 30.16
CA LEU A 197 91.39 -55.78 29.10
C LEU A 197 89.87 -55.61 29.24
N VAL A 198 89.15 -56.71 29.51
CA VAL A 198 87.70 -56.67 29.75
C VAL A 198 87.39 -55.81 30.98
N ASP A 199 88.12 -55.96 32.08
CA ASP A 199 87.93 -55.15 33.28
C ASP A 199 88.18 -53.65 33.01
N ALA A 200 89.21 -53.32 32.21
CA ALA A 200 89.46 -51.94 31.79
C ALA A 200 88.30 -51.37 30.97
N ASN A 201 87.74 -52.16 30.04
CA ASN A 201 86.58 -51.78 29.23
C ASN A 201 85.30 -51.64 30.07
N MET A 202 85.06 -52.56 31.01
CA MET A 202 83.91 -52.45 31.92
C MET A 202 83.99 -51.16 32.74
N ARG A 203 85.18 -50.77 33.20
CA ARG A 203 85.37 -49.50 33.92
C ARG A 203 85.15 -48.27 33.06
N THR A 204 85.48 -48.31 31.76
CA THR A 204 85.21 -47.18 30.85
C THR A 204 83.73 -47.10 30.51
N GLU A 205 83.07 -48.22 30.22
CA GLU A 205 81.63 -48.29 29.99
C GLU A 205 80.83 -47.83 31.21
N GLN A 206 81.20 -48.26 32.41
CA GLN A 206 80.58 -47.79 33.66
C GLN A 206 80.70 -46.28 33.81
N ARG A 207 81.88 -45.70 33.55
CA ARG A 207 82.07 -44.24 33.57
C ARG A 207 81.19 -43.53 32.54
N MET A 208 81.02 -44.10 31.34
CA MET A 208 80.12 -43.54 30.33
C MET A 208 78.65 -43.65 30.74
N ILE A 209 78.24 -44.76 31.37
CA ILE A 209 76.89 -44.95 31.91
C ILE A 209 76.61 -43.96 33.04
N GLU A 210 77.56 -43.76 33.96
CA GLU A 210 77.44 -42.77 35.03
C GLU A 210 77.33 -41.35 34.47
N LEU A 211 78.16 -41.00 33.48
CA LEU A 211 78.09 -39.70 32.81
C LEU A 211 76.73 -39.48 32.13
N THR A 212 76.24 -40.48 31.40
CA THR A 212 74.93 -40.40 30.72
C THR A 212 73.79 -40.31 31.73
N ASN A 213 73.80 -41.11 32.80
CA ASN A 213 72.83 -41.02 33.90
C ASN A 213 72.83 -39.64 34.56
N ASN A 214 74.00 -39.06 34.83
CA ASN A 214 74.12 -37.72 35.38
C ASN A 214 73.54 -36.66 34.42
N ASN A 215 73.73 -36.82 33.11
CA ASN A 215 73.12 -35.92 32.13
C ASN A 215 71.59 -36.10 32.06
N PHE A 216 71.08 -37.33 32.13
CA PHE A 216 69.64 -37.58 32.20
C PHE A 216 69.00 -36.98 33.46
N GLN A 217 69.65 -37.10 34.62
CA GLN A 217 69.18 -36.44 35.83
C GLN A 217 69.11 -34.92 35.67
N LYS A 218 70.10 -34.30 35.02
CA LYS A 218 70.04 -32.86 34.70
C LYS A 218 68.86 -32.53 33.79
N TYR A 219 68.61 -33.32 32.75
CA TYR A 219 67.47 -33.09 31.86
C TYR A 219 66.13 -33.26 32.57
N VAL A 220 65.99 -34.26 33.44
CA VAL A 220 64.79 -34.45 34.26
C VAL A 220 64.58 -33.24 35.15
N ASN A 221 65.61 -32.77 35.85
CA ASN A 221 65.50 -31.60 36.71
C ASN A 221 65.11 -30.33 35.93
N ILE A 222 65.73 -30.09 34.76
CA ILE A 222 65.38 -28.94 33.89
C ILE A 222 63.93 -29.06 33.41
N PHE A 223 63.48 -30.27 33.09
CA PHE A 223 62.11 -30.50 32.65
C PHE A 223 61.11 -30.31 33.78
N GLU A 224 61.42 -30.77 34.99
CA GLU A 224 60.61 -30.52 36.20
C GLU A 224 60.52 -29.02 36.49
N GLU A 225 61.64 -28.30 36.45
CA GLU A 225 61.66 -26.83 36.58
C GLU A 225 60.81 -26.14 35.51
N PHE A 226 60.89 -26.60 34.26
CA PHE A 226 60.05 -26.09 33.17
C PHE A 226 58.56 -26.33 33.43
N LEU A 227 58.19 -27.54 33.88
CA LEU A 227 56.79 -27.87 34.22
C LEU A 227 56.25 -27.01 35.37
N VAL A 228 57.06 -26.77 36.40
CA VAL A 228 56.68 -25.88 37.51
C VAL A 228 56.47 -24.46 37.00
N ARG A 229 57.41 -23.93 36.20
CA ARG A 229 57.30 -22.58 35.63
C ARG A 229 56.07 -22.42 34.73
N ASP A 230 55.80 -23.40 33.87
CA ASP A 230 54.63 -23.36 32.99
C ASP A 230 53.33 -23.47 33.80
N HIS A 231 53.29 -24.33 34.81
CA HIS A 231 52.16 -24.43 35.73
C HIS A 231 51.91 -23.11 36.48
N GLU A 232 52.96 -22.48 37.01
CA GLU A 232 52.86 -21.17 37.67
C GLU A 232 52.37 -20.07 36.71
N SER A 233 52.87 -20.07 35.46
CA SER A 233 52.44 -19.13 34.42
C SER A 233 50.96 -19.31 34.05
N ALA A 234 50.55 -20.56 33.76
CA ALA A 234 49.17 -20.90 33.44
C ALA A 234 48.23 -20.61 34.62
N HIS A 235 48.66 -20.92 35.84
CA HIS A 235 47.93 -20.60 37.05
C HIS A 235 47.79 -19.09 37.24
N GLY A 236 48.85 -18.31 37.00
CA GLY A 236 48.82 -16.85 37.03
C GLY A 236 47.84 -16.28 36.01
N LEU A 237 47.84 -16.80 34.79
CA LEU A 237 46.89 -16.41 33.74
C LEU A 237 45.45 -16.74 34.14
N LEU A 238 45.21 -17.95 34.64
CA LEU A 238 43.89 -18.38 35.12
C LEU A 238 43.41 -17.50 36.28
N MET A 239 44.28 -17.21 37.25
CA MET A 239 43.96 -16.33 38.37
C MET A 239 43.62 -14.91 37.91
N ASN A 240 44.35 -14.37 36.93
CA ASN A 240 44.04 -13.06 36.35
C ASN A 240 42.72 -13.08 35.59
N ALA A 241 42.45 -14.12 34.79
CA ALA A 241 41.19 -14.30 34.09
C ALA A 241 40.00 -14.42 35.06
N ASN A 242 40.15 -15.21 36.13
CA ASN A 242 39.15 -15.35 37.18
C ASN A 242 38.94 -14.03 37.94
N LYS A 243 39.99 -13.30 38.27
CA LYS A 243 39.88 -11.95 38.89
C LYS A 243 39.09 -10.99 37.99
N MET A 244 39.40 -10.94 36.70
CA MET A 244 38.69 -10.11 35.73
C MET A 244 37.23 -10.55 35.56
N SER A 245 36.97 -11.86 35.47
CA SER A 245 35.62 -12.42 35.39
C SER A 245 34.79 -12.07 36.63
N ASN A 246 35.37 -12.20 37.82
CA ASN A 246 34.73 -11.82 39.08
C ASN A 246 34.43 -10.32 39.14
N SER A 247 35.39 -9.46 38.75
CA SER A 247 35.18 -8.01 38.69
C SER A 247 34.06 -7.62 37.70
N LEU A 248 34.02 -8.26 36.52
CA LEU A 248 32.96 -8.07 35.54
C LEU A 248 31.61 -8.49 36.10
N LEU A 249 31.52 -9.64 36.79
CA LEU A 249 30.30 -10.13 37.40
C LEU A 249 29.78 -9.16 38.47
N VAL A 250 30.68 -8.59 39.29
CA VAL A 250 30.33 -7.53 40.26
C VAL A 250 29.75 -6.31 39.54
N ALA A 251 30.44 -5.78 38.51
CA ALA A 251 29.95 -4.63 37.75
C ALA A 251 28.61 -4.90 37.04
N GLN A 252 28.39 -6.11 36.51
CA GLN A 252 27.11 -6.52 35.94
C GLN A 252 25.98 -6.54 36.97
N LYS A 253 26.24 -7.04 38.18
CA LYS A 253 25.27 -7.00 39.27
C LYS A 253 24.91 -5.57 39.64
N GLU A 254 25.89 -4.68 39.73
CA GLU A 254 25.66 -3.25 39.99
C GLU A 254 24.82 -2.61 38.87
N TYR A 255 25.13 -2.88 37.60
CA TYR A 255 24.35 -2.43 36.46
C TYR A 255 22.91 -2.93 36.50
N GLU A 256 22.69 -4.23 36.77
CA GLU A 256 21.34 -4.80 36.89
C GLU A 256 20.57 -4.19 38.07
N ASN A 257 21.25 -3.90 39.18
CA ASN A 257 20.64 -3.21 40.31
C ASN A 257 20.25 -1.76 39.93
N LEU A 258 21.13 -1.01 39.29
CA LEU A 258 20.85 0.35 38.80
C LEU A 258 19.72 0.37 37.75
N LYS A 259 19.66 -0.63 36.87
CA LYS A 259 18.59 -0.78 35.90
C LYS A 259 17.25 -1.06 36.58
N LYS A 260 17.23 -1.90 37.62
CA LYS A 260 16.03 -2.16 38.42
C LYS A 260 15.57 -0.90 39.15
N THR A 261 16.49 -0.13 39.76
CA THR A 261 16.11 1.13 40.43
C THR A 261 15.58 2.15 39.44
N LEU A 262 16.20 2.30 38.26
CA LEU A 262 15.71 3.16 37.18
C LEU A 262 14.31 2.75 36.72
N GLN A 263 14.08 1.45 36.47
CA GLN A 263 12.76 0.96 36.08
C GLN A 263 11.72 1.19 37.18
N GLY A 264 12.12 1.03 38.45
CA GLY A 264 11.30 1.38 39.62
C GLY A 264 10.90 2.86 39.60
N LEU A 265 11.88 3.76 39.44
CA LEU A 265 11.66 5.20 39.35
C LEU A 265 10.78 5.58 38.15
N LYS A 266 11.02 4.99 36.97
CA LYS A 266 10.21 5.21 35.77
C LYS A 266 8.75 4.79 35.99
N SER A 267 8.54 3.61 36.59
CA SER A 267 7.19 3.14 36.92
C SER A 267 6.50 4.03 37.96
N SER A 268 7.25 4.56 38.93
CA SER A 268 6.74 5.52 39.90
C SER A 268 6.37 6.84 39.24
N LEU A 269 7.20 7.32 38.32
CA LEU A 269 6.97 8.56 37.57
C LEU A 269 5.69 8.47 36.74
N PHE A 270 5.50 7.42 35.94
CA PHE A 270 4.27 7.22 35.17
C PHE A 270 3.03 7.12 36.07
N LYS A 271 3.15 6.47 37.24
CA LYS A 271 2.04 6.43 38.22
C LYS A 271 1.72 7.82 38.75
N SER A 272 2.73 8.63 39.09
CA SER A 272 2.50 10.00 39.56
C SER A 272 1.93 10.90 38.46
N GLU A 273 2.39 10.74 37.22
CA GLU A 273 1.88 11.47 36.06
C GLU A 273 0.42 11.13 35.79
N ALA A 274 0.07 9.84 35.74
CA ALA A 274 -1.32 9.41 35.57
C ALA A 274 -2.22 9.96 36.68
N ARG A 275 -1.76 9.94 37.93
CA ARG A 275 -2.48 10.55 39.07
C ARG A 275 -2.65 12.06 38.89
N TRP A 276 -1.64 12.74 38.36
CA TRP A 276 -1.68 14.18 38.16
C TRP A 276 -2.58 14.57 36.98
N ASN A 277 -2.58 13.81 35.88
CA ASN A 277 -3.55 14.00 34.79
C ASN A 277 -4.99 13.82 35.28
N VAL A 278 -5.23 12.81 36.12
CA VAL A 278 -6.52 12.61 36.78
C VAL A 278 -6.85 13.76 37.73
N ALA A 279 -5.89 14.25 38.51
CA ALA A 279 -6.09 15.41 39.38
C ALA A 279 -6.45 16.68 38.60
N LYS A 280 -5.81 16.93 37.45
CA LYS A 280 -6.16 18.03 36.54
C LYS A 280 -7.56 17.90 35.95
N LEU A 281 -7.94 16.67 35.59
CA LEU A 281 -9.30 16.41 35.13
C LEU A 281 -10.31 16.77 36.21
N PHE A 282 -10.06 16.35 37.45
CA PHE A 282 -10.92 16.72 38.59
C PHE A 282 -10.90 18.22 38.88
N GLN A 283 -9.76 18.88 38.80
CA GLN A 283 -9.63 20.33 38.96
C GLN A 283 -10.48 21.08 37.92
N LYS A 284 -10.40 20.68 36.64
CA LYS A 284 -11.26 21.25 35.60
C LYS A 284 -12.74 20.94 35.84
N PHE A 285 -13.07 19.71 36.23
CA PHE A 285 -14.44 19.30 36.51
C PHE A 285 -15.03 20.14 37.66
N LEU A 286 -14.28 20.32 38.74
CA LEU A 286 -14.67 21.18 39.85
C LEU A 286 -14.86 22.62 39.39
N TYR A 287 -13.97 23.14 38.54
CA TYR A 287 -14.14 24.46 37.95
C TYR A 287 -15.41 24.58 37.11
N GLU A 288 -15.71 23.63 36.23
CA GLU A 288 -16.93 23.61 35.42
C GLU A 288 -18.19 23.59 36.29
N CYS A 289 -18.15 22.85 37.41
CA CYS A 289 -19.23 22.78 38.39
C CYS A 289 -19.36 24.05 39.26
N THR A 290 -18.34 24.91 39.33
CA THR A 290 -18.44 26.14 40.13
C THR A 290 -19.46 27.14 39.55
N PRO A 291 -20.23 27.85 40.41
CA PRO A 291 -21.16 28.87 39.96
C PRO A 291 -20.48 30.01 39.16
N LEU A 292 -21.17 30.51 38.13
CA LEU A 292 -20.65 31.52 37.20
C LEU A 292 -20.22 32.84 37.89
N TYR A 293 -20.85 33.22 39.00
CA TYR A 293 -20.47 34.39 39.78
C TYR A 293 -19.06 34.25 40.38
N TRP A 294 -18.76 33.09 40.97
CA TRP A 294 -17.46 32.84 41.60
C TRP A 294 -16.35 32.75 40.54
N ARG A 295 -16.65 32.10 39.40
CA ARG A 295 -15.79 32.03 38.21
C ARG A 295 -15.41 33.40 37.64
N LYS A 296 -16.35 34.35 37.64
CA LYS A 296 -16.09 35.72 37.14
C LYS A 296 -15.14 36.51 38.05
N LEU A 297 -15.18 36.27 39.36
CA LEU A 297 -14.32 36.95 40.33
C LEU A 297 -12.90 36.39 40.37
N HIS A 298 -12.74 35.08 40.18
CA HIS A 298 -11.45 34.37 40.30
C HIS A 298 -10.85 34.01 38.93
N ARG A 299 -11.08 34.85 37.91
CA ARG A 299 -10.61 34.63 36.54
C ARG A 299 -9.10 34.91 36.44
N ASN A 300 -8.29 34.02 36.99
CA ASN A 300 -6.82 34.09 36.90
C ASN A 300 -6.31 33.53 35.56
N SER A 301 -5.10 33.96 35.17
CA SER A 301 -4.43 33.63 33.89
C SER A 301 -4.32 32.12 33.61
N LEU A 302 -4.14 31.29 34.65
CA LEU A 302 -4.10 29.83 34.56
C LEU A 302 -5.46 29.22 34.15
N MET A 303 -6.57 29.81 34.57
CA MET A 303 -7.91 29.31 34.22
C MET A 303 -8.23 29.51 32.74
N LEU A 304 -7.71 30.57 32.11
CA LEU A 304 -7.88 30.83 30.68
C LEU A 304 -7.27 29.72 29.80
N SER A 305 -6.19 29.08 30.25
CA SER A 305 -5.60 27.93 29.55
C SER A 305 -6.51 26.70 29.58
N LEU A 306 -7.24 26.52 30.68
CA LEU A 306 -8.20 25.42 30.86
C LEU A 306 -9.50 25.63 30.06
N GLU A 307 -9.84 26.88 29.69
CA GLU A 307 -11.07 27.24 28.96
C GLU A 307 -11.14 26.69 27.53
N HIS A 308 -10.02 26.30 26.91
CA HIS A 308 -9.98 25.90 25.50
C HIS A 308 -10.24 24.41 25.26
N LYS A 309 -10.26 23.58 26.31
CA LYS A 309 -10.53 22.14 26.18
C LYS A 309 -11.54 21.69 27.22
N SER A 310 -12.63 21.07 26.77
CA SER A 310 -13.66 20.51 27.65
C SER A 310 -13.09 19.42 28.55
N CYS A 311 -13.63 19.23 29.75
CA CYS A 311 -13.32 18.05 30.57
C CYS A 311 -13.44 16.74 29.79
N LEU A 312 -14.42 16.64 28.89
CA LEU A 312 -14.66 15.43 28.09
C LEU A 312 -13.55 15.19 27.06
N GLU A 313 -13.02 16.24 26.45
CA GLU A 313 -11.90 16.16 25.51
C GLU A 313 -10.61 15.74 26.23
N MET A 314 -10.34 16.30 27.41
CA MET A 314 -9.17 15.86 28.21
C MET A 314 -9.29 14.40 28.63
N PHE A 315 -10.51 13.93 28.97
CA PHE A 315 -10.73 12.53 29.30
C PHE A 315 -10.47 11.61 28.10
N GLN A 316 -10.85 12.04 26.90
CA GLN A 316 -10.55 11.31 25.66
C GLN A 316 -9.05 11.29 25.35
N GLU A 317 -8.34 12.40 25.54
CA GLU A 317 -6.89 12.49 25.34
C GLU A 317 -6.10 11.61 26.33
N ILE A 318 -6.55 11.50 27.59
CA ILE A 318 -5.93 10.60 28.58
C ILE A 318 -6.11 9.12 28.21
N ASN A 319 -7.22 8.78 27.56
CA ASN A 319 -7.52 7.42 27.10
C ASN A 319 -6.99 7.13 25.69
N ALA A 320 -6.45 8.13 25.00
CA ALA A 320 -5.82 7.94 23.70
C ALA A 320 -4.43 7.32 23.92
N ASP A 321 -4.18 6.19 23.24
CA ASP A 321 -2.90 5.47 23.27
C ASP A 321 -1.80 6.24 22.53
N ALA A 322 -1.47 7.44 23.00
CA ALA A 322 -0.28 8.14 22.55
C ALA A 322 0.95 7.44 23.15
N GLU A 323 1.98 7.19 22.34
CA GLU A 323 3.27 6.74 22.84
C GLU A 323 3.94 7.89 23.60
N ILE A 324 3.69 7.94 24.92
CA ILE A 324 4.24 8.99 25.77
C ILE A 324 5.73 8.69 26.03
N THR A 325 6.61 9.43 25.38
CA THR A 325 8.06 9.41 25.64
C THR A 325 8.37 10.08 26.99
N LEU A 326 9.33 9.52 27.75
CA LEU A 326 9.75 10.04 29.06
C LEU A 326 10.11 11.54 29.02
N ASP A 327 10.76 11.98 27.94
CA ASP A 327 11.19 13.37 27.78
C ASP A 327 10.00 14.32 27.56
N ASN A 328 8.96 13.87 26.86
CA ASN A 328 7.73 14.65 26.67
C ASN A 328 7.04 14.92 28.02
N ILE A 329 7.02 13.91 28.90
CA ILE A 329 6.42 14.01 30.25
C ILE A 329 7.19 15.02 31.09
N LEU A 330 8.51 14.91 31.08
CA LEU A 330 9.37 15.81 31.84
C LEU A 330 9.23 17.24 31.34
N GLU A 331 9.13 17.46 30.02
CA GLU A 331 8.85 18.79 29.47
C GLU A 331 7.47 19.33 29.87
N THR A 332 6.41 18.52 29.81
CA THR A 332 5.06 18.96 30.22
C THR A 332 5.00 19.30 31.70
N ILE A 333 5.55 18.43 32.58
CA ILE A 333 5.60 18.67 34.01
C ILE A 333 6.42 19.92 34.33
N ASN A 334 7.59 20.10 33.68
CA ASN A 334 8.41 21.29 33.91
C ASN A 334 7.72 22.57 33.44
N ARG A 335 6.98 22.57 32.33
CA ARG A 335 6.23 23.75 31.88
C ARG A 335 5.13 24.14 32.87
N GLU A 336 4.46 23.16 33.46
CA GLU A 336 3.29 23.40 34.30
C GLU A 336 3.64 23.61 35.78
N CYS A 337 4.70 23.00 36.30
CA CYS A 337 5.18 23.22 37.67
C CYS A 337 5.81 24.61 37.88
N ILE A 338 6.17 25.35 36.82
CA ILE A 338 6.69 26.72 36.96
C ILE A 338 5.59 27.69 37.41
N VAL A 339 4.31 27.36 37.17
CA VAL A 339 3.19 28.23 37.49
C VAL A 339 2.52 27.79 38.79
N HIS A 340 3.21 28.00 39.91
CA HIS A 340 2.64 27.79 41.24
C HIS A 340 1.93 29.06 41.72
N GLU A 341 0.68 29.24 41.33
CA GLU A 341 -0.27 30.03 42.11
C GLU A 341 -1.25 29.08 42.79
N VAL A 342 -1.51 29.30 44.07
CA VAL A 342 -2.43 28.50 44.88
C VAL A 342 -3.83 28.71 44.34
N GLU A 343 -4.38 27.70 43.66
CA GLU A 343 -5.74 27.75 43.17
C GLU A 343 -6.72 27.58 44.34
N GLU A 344 -7.50 28.63 44.60
CA GLU A 344 -8.59 28.56 45.56
C GLU A 344 -9.70 27.67 44.98
N LEU A 345 -10.11 26.65 45.71
CA LEU A 345 -11.20 25.75 45.34
C LEU A 345 -12.50 26.28 45.95
N TYR A 346 -13.57 26.37 45.15
CA TYR A 346 -14.89 26.74 45.64
C TYR A 346 -15.48 25.68 46.59
N PHE A 347 -15.28 24.40 46.27
CA PHE A 347 -15.78 23.28 47.06
C PHE A 347 -14.76 22.86 48.11
N THR A 348 -15.16 22.91 49.38
CA THR A 348 -14.33 22.51 50.52
C THR A 348 -14.68 21.12 51.03
N GLU A 349 -15.94 20.73 50.91
CA GLU A 349 -16.45 19.42 51.34
C GLU A 349 -16.99 18.61 50.14
N PRO A 350 -16.68 17.31 50.04
CA PRO A 350 -17.19 16.46 48.95
C PRO A 350 -18.72 16.37 48.89
N ALA A 351 -19.40 16.51 50.03
CA ALA A 351 -20.86 16.50 50.10
C ALA A 351 -21.50 17.60 49.24
N GLN A 352 -20.86 18.77 49.16
CA GLN A 352 -21.34 19.91 48.37
C GLN A 352 -21.44 19.58 46.86
N ILE A 353 -20.53 18.73 46.37
CA ILE A 353 -20.54 18.28 44.96
C ILE A 353 -21.68 17.29 44.75
N MET A 354 -21.90 16.37 45.70
CA MET A 354 -23.01 15.41 45.61
C MET A 354 -24.36 16.09 45.63
N ASP A 355 -24.52 17.14 46.44
CA ASP A 355 -25.75 17.95 46.48
C ASP A 355 -25.96 18.70 45.15
N MET A 356 -24.89 19.25 44.56
CA MET A 356 -24.94 19.90 43.25
C MET A 356 -25.29 18.91 42.14
N LEU A 357 -24.69 17.72 42.12
CA LEU A 357 -25.02 16.67 41.16
C LEU A 357 -26.47 16.22 41.30
N SER A 358 -26.94 15.99 42.54
CA SER A 358 -28.34 15.65 42.81
C SER A 358 -29.29 16.76 42.34
N TYR A 359 -28.90 18.03 42.53
CA TYR A 359 -29.65 19.18 42.00
C TYR A 359 -29.67 19.19 40.47
N MET A 360 -28.54 18.96 39.79
CA MET A 360 -28.50 18.87 38.33
C MET A 360 -29.31 17.69 37.80
N GLU A 361 -29.25 16.53 38.45
CA GLU A 361 -30.07 15.37 38.13
C GLU A 361 -31.55 15.71 38.25
N GLN A 362 -31.95 16.41 39.31
CA GLN A 362 -33.31 16.86 39.51
C GLN A 362 -33.73 17.91 38.45
N GLN A 363 -32.86 18.84 38.08
CA GLN A 363 -33.14 19.80 37.00
C GLN A 363 -33.30 19.09 35.65
N ASN A 364 -32.37 18.19 35.31
CA ASN A 364 -32.43 17.40 34.08
C ASN A 364 -33.68 16.52 34.04
N PHE A 365 -34.04 15.91 35.17
CA PHE A 365 -35.26 15.14 35.32
C PHE A 365 -36.50 16.02 35.14
N ASN A 366 -36.56 17.18 35.78
CA ASN A 366 -37.66 18.13 35.61
C ASN A 366 -37.79 18.57 34.16
N SER A 367 -36.68 18.92 33.49
CA SER A 367 -36.68 19.25 32.07
C SER A 367 -37.17 18.10 31.20
N LEU A 368 -36.78 16.86 31.50
CA LEU A 368 -37.26 15.68 30.76
C LEU A 368 -38.76 15.45 30.98
N VAL A 369 -39.25 15.61 32.20
CA VAL A 369 -40.68 15.52 32.52
C VAL A 369 -41.45 16.62 31.78
N TYR A 370 -41.01 17.87 31.83
CA TYR A 370 -41.64 18.95 31.07
C TYR A 370 -41.66 18.67 29.56
N ASN A 371 -40.57 18.13 28.99
CA ASN A 371 -40.55 17.75 27.58
C ASN A 371 -41.55 16.63 27.27
N ALA A 372 -41.68 15.63 28.15
CA ALA A 372 -42.64 14.55 28.00
C ALA A 372 -44.09 15.05 28.13
N GLU A 373 -44.36 15.95 29.09
CA GLU A 373 -45.68 16.58 29.28
C GLU A 373 -46.05 17.46 28.08
N LEU A 374 -45.11 18.23 27.54
CA LEU A 374 -45.33 19.10 26.38
C LEU A 374 -45.48 18.34 25.06
N GLN A 375 -45.02 17.09 24.99
CA GLN A 375 -45.09 16.29 23.77
C GLN A 375 -46.54 16.08 23.30
N GLN A 376 -47.47 15.82 24.23
CA GLN A 376 -48.88 15.59 23.87
C GLN A 376 -49.59 16.88 23.40
N PRO A 377 -49.55 18.02 24.12
CA PRO A 377 -50.09 19.28 23.63
C PRO A 377 -49.49 19.71 22.29
N LEU A 378 -48.18 19.52 22.07
CA LEU A 378 -47.56 19.87 20.80
C LEU A 378 -48.03 18.97 19.65
N ALA A 379 -48.30 17.69 19.90
CA ALA A 379 -48.88 16.80 18.90
C ALA A 379 -50.31 17.23 18.53
N LEU A 380 -51.11 17.59 19.54
CA LEU A 380 -52.47 18.10 19.33
C LEU A 380 -52.48 19.43 18.57
N ILE A 381 -51.63 20.39 18.95
CA ILE A 381 -51.52 21.67 18.24
C ILE A 381 -51.11 21.45 16.78
N LYS A 382 -50.22 20.49 16.50
CA LYS A 382 -49.84 20.16 15.12
C LYS A 382 -51.03 19.62 14.34
N GLU A 383 -51.79 18.68 14.91
CA GLU A 383 -53.00 18.15 14.28
C GLU A 383 -54.06 19.25 14.04
N ASP A 384 -54.25 20.15 15.01
CA ASP A 384 -55.14 21.31 14.87
C ASP A 384 -54.65 22.28 13.78
N MET A 385 -53.33 22.47 13.64
CA MET A 385 -52.75 23.27 12.56
C MET A 385 -52.97 22.62 11.19
N ASP A 386 -52.71 21.32 11.07
CA ASP A 386 -52.91 20.58 9.82
C ASP A 386 -54.39 20.60 9.39
N THR A 387 -55.32 20.43 10.34
CA THR A 387 -56.76 20.52 10.06
C THR A 387 -57.21 21.93 9.69
N ALA A 388 -56.63 22.97 10.30
CA ALA A 388 -56.88 24.36 9.94
C ALA A 388 -56.33 24.70 8.54
N GLU A 389 -55.14 24.22 8.20
CA GLU A 389 -54.55 24.37 6.86
C GLU A 389 -55.45 23.71 5.81
N ASP A 390 -55.87 22.47 6.04
CA ASP A 390 -56.84 21.76 5.19
C ASP A 390 -58.17 22.51 5.04
N HIS A 391 -58.63 23.19 6.09
CA HIS A 391 -59.85 23.98 6.05
C HIS A 391 -59.68 25.23 5.18
N PHE A 392 -58.60 25.99 5.37
CA PHE A 392 -58.30 27.16 4.55
C PHE A 392 -58.05 26.79 3.09
N ASP A 393 -57.37 25.68 2.80
CA ASP A 393 -57.17 25.20 1.44
C ASP A 393 -58.50 24.86 0.74
N LYS A 394 -59.47 24.30 1.47
CA LYS A 394 -60.81 24.06 0.95
C LYS A 394 -61.56 25.36 0.70
N GLU A 395 -61.47 26.34 1.61
CA GLU A 395 -62.09 27.65 1.42
C GLU A 395 -61.48 28.40 0.23
N ILE A 396 -60.16 28.39 0.07
CA ILE A 396 -59.46 28.99 -1.07
C ILE A 396 -59.95 28.37 -2.38
N LYS A 397 -60.05 27.03 -2.45
CA LYS A 397 -60.58 26.33 -3.63
C LYS A 397 -62.04 26.69 -3.90
N ASN A 398 -62.85 26.85 -2.85
CA ASN A 398 -64.23 27.29 -3.01
C ASN A 398 -64.30 28.72 -3.55
N PHE A 399 -63.47 29.64 -3.05
CA PHE A 399 -63.41 31.01 -3.56
C PHE A 399 -62.93 31.05 -5.01
N GLN A 400 -61.91 30.28 -5.37
CA GLN A 400 -61.48 30.14 -6.76
C GLN A 400 -62.61 29.63 -7.66
N PHE A 401 -63.34 28.61 -7.24
CA PHE A 401 -64.50 28.12 -7.99
C PHE A 401 -65.58 29.19 -8.17
N TYR A 402 -65.86 30.00 -7.15
CA TYR A 402 -66.81 31.11 -7.27
C TYR A 402 -66.29 32.22 -8.19
N ILE A 403 -65.00 32.56 -8.11
CA ILE A 403 -64.36 33.56 -8.97
C ILE A 403 -64.44 33.09 -10.43
N ASP A 404 -64.00 31.87 -10.75
CA ASP A 404 -64.07 31.30 -12.10
C ASP A 404 -65.51 31.23 -12.63
N GLY A 405 -66.48 30.99 -11.74
CA GLY A 405 -67.90 31.01 -12.06
C GLY A 405 -68.38 32.40 -12.45
N LEU A 406 -68.05 33.41 -11.63
CA LEU A 406 -68.41 34.80 -11.87
C LEU A 406 -67.70 35.37 -13.11
N GLU A 407 -66.44 35.03 -13.34
CA GLU A 407 -65.69 35.45 -14.55
C GLU A 407 -66.38 34.93 -15.82
N LYS A 408 -66.84 33.68 -15.83
CA LYS A 408 -67.61 33.12 -16.96
C LYS A 408 -68.98 33.77 -17.12
N GLU A 409 -69.66 34.09 -16.02
CA GLU A 409 -70.94 34.82 -16.08
C GLU A 409 -70.75 36.23 -16.63
N ILE A 410 -69.66 36.92 -16.25
CA ILE A 410 -69.30 38.24 -16.77
C ILE A 410 -68.97 38.15 -18.26
N GLU A 411 -68.12 37.21 -18.67
CA GLU A 411 -67.77 37.00 -20.09
C GLU A 411 -69.03 36.74 -20.94
N TRP A 412 -69.96 35.92 -20.44
CA TRP A 412 -71.23 35.66 -21.11
C TRP A 412 -72.10 36.91 -21.22
N GLU A 413 -72.20 37.72 -20.17
CA GLU A 413 -72.93 38.99 -20.20
C GLU A 413 -72.27 40.01 -21.12
N GLU A 414 -70.94 40.12 -21.14
CA GLU A 414 -70.21 41.01 -22.06
C GLU A 414 -70.47 40.63 -23.53
N GLU A 415 -70.36 39.35 -23.88
CA GLU A 415 -70.73 38.88 -25.22
C GLU A 415 -72.19 39.19 -25.57
N ARG A 416 -73.08 39.04 -24.59
CA ARG A 416 -74.51 39.32 -24.77
C ARG A 416 -74.74 40.81 -25.00
N VAL A 417 -74.05 41.68 -24.26
CA VAL A 417 -74.09 43.14 -24.46
C VAL A 417 -73.64 43.48 -25.87
N VAL A 418 -72.50 42.96 -26.33
CA VAL A 418 -72.00 43.19 -27.70
C VAL A 418 -73.03 42.75 -28.76
N LYS A 419 -73.66 41.57 -28.58
CA LYS A 419 -74.71 41.08 -29.48
C LYS A 419 -75.93 42.01 -29.49
N LEU A 420 -76.37 42.49 -28.34
CA LEU A 420 -77.51 43.40 -28.22
C LEU A 420 -77.20 44.78 -28.79
N GLU A 421 -75.99 45.30 -28.57
CA GLU A 421 -75.52 46.54 -29.17
C GLU A 421 -75.51 46.45 -30.69
N ALA A 422 -74.97 45.37 -31.26
CA ALA A 422 -74.99 45.15 -32.70
C ALA A 422 -76.43 45.14 -33.27
N LEU A 423 -77.36 44.44 -32.61
CA LEU A 423 -78.77 44.43 -32.99
C LEU A 423 -79.43 45.82 -32.87
N ALA A 424 -79.12 46.56 -31.81
CA ALA A 424 -79.63 47.93 -31.63
C ALA A 424 -79.08 48.88 -32.69
N HIS A 425 -77.79 48.79 -33.00
CA HIS A 425 -77.16 49.51 -34.10
C HIS A 425 -77.85 49.19 -35.43
N ASP A 426 -78.05 47.92 -35.76
CA ASP A 426 -78.74 47.51 -37.00
C ASP A 426 -80.17 48.06 -37.07
N LEU A 427 -80.91 48.04 -35.96
CA LEU A 427 -82.27 48.58 -35.92
C LEU A 427 -82.29 50.11 -36.11
N ILE A 428 -81.41 50.84 -35.44
CA ILE A 428 -81.33 52.30 -35.52
C ILE A 428 -80.88 52.75 -36.91
N PHE A 429 -79.81 52.17 -37.43
CA PHE A 429 -79.18 52.65 -38.67
C PHE A 429 -79.85 52.14 -39.95
N ASN A 430 -80.56 51.01 -39.90
CA ASN A 430 -81.31 50.51 -41.05
C ASN A 430 -82.80 50.88 -40.92
N HIS A 431 -83.53 50.20 -40.04
CA HIS A 431 -85.00 50.26 -40.03
C HIS A 431 -85.54 51.62 -39.58
N PHE A 432 -85.05 52.16 -38.46
CA PHE A 432 -85.54 53.46 -37.97
C PHE A 432 -85.08 54.63 -38.83
N LYS A 433 -83.83 54.60 -39.30
CA LYS A 433 -83.32 55.61 -40.24
C LYS A 433 -84.09 55.62 -41.55
N GLU A 434 -84.46 54.47 -42.08
CA GLU A 434 -85.29 54.40 -43.29
C GLU A 434 -86.68 54.99 -43.05
N ILE A 435 -87.32 54.69 -41.91
CA ILE A 435 -88.64 55.24 -41.58
C ILE A 435 -88.60 56.76 -41.39
N ILE A 436 -87.57 57.29 -40.72
CA ILE A 436 -87.49 58.72 -40.37
C ILE A 436 -86.87 59.57 -41.49
N SER A 437 -85.86 59.04 -42.18
CA SER A 437 -85.03 59.75 -43.16
C SER A 437 -85.20 59.23 -44.60
N SER A 438 -86.24 58.46 -44.89
CA SER A 438 -86.58 58.15 -46.28
C SER A 438 -86.79 59.45 -47.06
N PRO A 439 -86.36 59.49 -48.34
CA PRO A 439 -86.52 60.67 -49.17
C PRO A 439 -87.98 61.11 -49.24
N ASP A 440 -88.93 60.17 -49.22
CA ASP A 440 -90.36 60.45 -49.29
C ASP A 440 -90.90 61.15 -48.04
N VAL A 441 -90.45 60.74 -46.84
CA VAL A 441 -90.87 61.36 -45.58
C VAL A 441 -90.26 62.75 -45.43
N LEU A 442 -88.99 62.92 -45.80
CA LEU A 442 -88.33 64.23 -45.82
C LEU A 442 -89.00 65.18 -46.84
N ASN A 443 -89.32 64.68 -48.03
CA ASN A 443 -90.04 65.46 -49.05
C ASN A 443 -91.43 65.88 -48.54
N LEU A 444 -92.17 64.97 -47.90
CA LEU A 444 -93.46 65.30 -47.29
C LEU A 444 -93.30 66.38 -46.23
N HIS A 445 -92.29 66.27 -45.36
CA HIS A 445 -92.01 67.28 -44.34
C HIS A 445 -91.77 68.66 -44.96
N CYS A 446 -90.91 68.76 -45.98
CA CYS A 446 -90.66 70.01 -46.69
C CYS A 446 -91.95 70.59 -47.30
N PHE A 447 -92.75 69.77 -47.99
CA PHE A 447 -94.00 70.26 -48.61
C PHE A 447 -95.03 70.74 -47.59
N VAL A 448 -95.16 70.04 -46.46
CA VAL A 448 -96.08 70.44 -45.39
C VAL A 448 -95.60 71.73 -44.74
N GLU A 449 -94.29 71.88 -44.53
CA GLU A 449 -93.68 73.10 -44.02
C GLU A 449 -93.93 74.28 -44.96
N ASP A 450 -93.66 74.13 -46.26
CA ASP A 450 -93.94 75.16 -47.28
C ASP A 450 -95.41 75.64 -47.25
N ILE A 451 -96.35 74.69 -47.15
CA ILE A 451 -97.79 75.01 -47.09
C ILE A 451 -98.12 75.74 -45.79
N TYR A 452 -97.58 75.27 -44.66
CA TYR A 452 -97.81 75.88 -43.35
C TYR A 452 -97.32 77.34 -43.33
N GLU A 453 -96.10 77.59 -43.82
CA GLU A 453 -95.52 78.94 -43.87
C GLU A 453 -96.31 79.89 -44.79
N SER A 454 -96.82 79.38 -45.91
CA SER A 454 -97.57 80.20 -46.86
C SER A 454 -98.97 80.61 -46.38
N VAL A 455 -99.64 79.76 -45.58
CA VAL A 455 -101.06 79.93 -45.21
C VAL A 455 -101.24 80.51 -43.80
N ILE A 456 -100.35 80.18 -42.86
CA ILE A 456 -100.50 80.54 -41.44
C ILE A 456 -99.42 81.55 -41.05
N GLU A 457 -98.19 81.11 -40.77
CA GLU A 457 -97.06 81.91 -40.27
C GLU A 457 -95.73 81.12 -40.45
N PRO A 458 -94.55 81.77 -40.52
CA PRO A 458 -93.26 81.07 -40.60
C PRO A 458 -93.05 80.16 -39.39
N ASN A 459 -92.49 78.97 -39.61
CA ASN A 459 -92.40 77.93 -38.59
C ASN A 459 -91.35 78.25 -37.51
N THR A 460 -91.71 79.11 -36.55
CA THR A 460 -90.81 79.56 -35.48
C THR A 460 -90.71 78.60 -34.29
N ALA A 461 -91.55 77.57 -34.23
CA ALA A 461 -91.74 76.72 -33.06
C ALA A 461 -91.35 75.24 -33.27
N ASN A 462 -90.67 74.90 -34.37
CA ASN A 462 -90.28 73.52 -34.73
C ASN A 462 -91.44 72.52 -34.56
N LEU A 463 -92.61 72.85 -35.11
CA LEU A 463 -93.80 72.02 -35.00
C LEU A 463 -93.57 70.68 -35.73
N ASN A 464 -94.10 69.57 -35.19
CA ASN A 464 -94.02 68.28 -35.89
C ASN A 464 -94.93 68.29 -37.14
N VAL A 465 -94.59 67.54 -38.20
CA VAL A 465 -95.38 67.41 -39.45
C VAL A 465 -96.87 67.23 -39.18
N HIS A 466 -97.21 66.31 -38.27
CA HIS A 466 -98.61 66.05 -37.91
C HIS A 466 -99.30 67.28 -37.28
N GLN A 467 -98.58 68.02 -36.44
CA GLN A 467 -99.10 69.24 -35.81
C GLN A 467 -99.30 70.33 -36.86
N MET A 468 -98.35 70.50 -37.79
CA MET A 468 -98.51 71.41 -38.94
C MET A 468 -99.74 71.01 -39.77
N CYS A 469 -99.88 69.73 -40.12
CA CYS A 469 -101.05 69.23 -40.86
C CYS A 469 -102.37 69.47 -40.13
N SER A 470 -102.42 69.21 -38.81
CA SER A 470 -103.65 69.40 -38.03
C SER A 470 -104.03 70.87 -37.89
N LEU A 471 -103.05 71.78 -37.80
CA LEU A 471 -103.28 73.22 -37.80
C LEU A 471 -103.73 73.71 -39.17
N ILE A 472 -103.11 73.23 -40.25
CA ILE A 472 -103.57 73.49 -41.63
C ILE A 472 -105.01 73.03 -41.79
N GLU A 473 -105.34 71.81 -41.33
CA GLU A 473 -106.68 71.27 -41.42
C GLU A 473 -107.67 72.08 -40.59
N SER A 474 -107.33 72.45 -39.35
CA SER A 474 -108.18 73.29 -38.52
C SER A 474 -108.41 74.66 -39.15
N HIS A 475 -107.37 75.26 -39.74
CA HIS A 475 -107.47 76.52 -40.46
C HIS A 475 -108.39 76.38 -41.69
N TYR A 476 -108.20 75.31 -42.46
CA TYR A 476 -109.05 75.00 -43.60
C TYR A 476 -110.52 74.78 -43.19
N ARG A 477 -110.77 74.03 -42.12
CA ARG A 477 -112.12 73.83 -41.56
C ARG A 477 -112.74 75.14 -41.07
N ASN A 478 -111.95 76.00 -40.42
CA ASN A 478 -112.42 77.32 -39.99
C ASN A 478 -112.79 78.19 -41.18
N GLN A 479 -111.99 78.18 -42.25
CA GLN A 479 -112.30 78.87 -43.50
C GLN A 479 -113.59 78.32 -44.14
N LEU A 480 -113.76 77.00 -44.19
CA LEU A 480 -115.02 76.38 -44.66
C LEU A 480 -116.22 76.81 -43.82
N PHE A 481 -116.09 76.84 -42.49
CA PHE A 481 -117.16 77.31 -41.61
C PHE A 481 -117.49 78.79 -41.81
N VAL A 482 -116.49 79.62 -42.10
CA VAL A 482 -116.71 81.02 -42.49
C VAL A 482 -117.45 81.10 -43.82
N LEU A 483 -117.13 80.24 -44.79
CA LEU A 483 -117.83 80.17 -46.07
C LEU A 483 -119.29 79.74 -45.92
N ASP A 484 -119.59 78.79 -45.04
CA ASP A 484 -120.97 78.31 -44.79
C ASP A 484 -121.88 79.36 -44.15
N LYS A 485 -121.32 80.35 -43.44
CA LYS A 485 -122.10 81.47 -42.88
C LYS A 485 -122.57 82.48 -43.93
N ILE A 486 -122.05 82.42 -45.15
CA ILE A 486 -122.36 83.39 -46.19
C ILE A 486 -123.72 83.03 -46.82
N PRO A 487 -124.70 83.97 -46.90
CA PRO A 487 -125.99 83.70 -47.54
C PRO A 487 -125.85 83.24 -48.99
N ALA A 488 -126.62 82.23 -49.39
CA ALA A 488 -126.50 81.56 -50.71
C ALA A 488 -126.58 82.52 -51.92
N ALA A 489 -127.32 83.63 -51.82
CA ALA A 489 -127.37 84.65 -52.88
C ALA A 489 -126.01 85.34 -53.10
N GLN A 490 -125.31 85.66 -52.01
CA GLN A 490 -124.00 86.30 -52.04
C GLN A 490 -122.91 85.31 -52.45
N VAL A 491 -123.08 84.02 -52.14
CA VAL A 491 -122.19 82.94 -52.61
C VAL A 491 -122.24 82.81 -54.13
N VAL A 492 -123.42 82.87 -54.77
CA VAL A 492 -123.51 82.81 -56.24
C VAL A 492 -122.85 84.02 -56.91
N GLU A 493 -122.99 85.21 -56.34
CA GLU A 493 -122.30 86.41 -56.83
C GLU A 493 -120.78 86.31 -56.66
N LEU A 494 -120.31 85.87 -55.49
CA LEU A 494 -118.88 85.67 -55.23
C LEU A 494 -118.28 84.52 -56.05
N GLN A 495 -119.02 83.42 -56.26
CA GLN A 495 -118.59 82.31 -57.12
C GLN A 495 -118.49 82.76 -58.58
N THR A 496 -119.48 83.49 -59.09
CA THR A 496 -119.38 84.01 -60.45
C THR A 496 -118.28 85.07 -60.59
N ALA A 497 -118.02 85.88 -59.56
CA ALA A 497 -116.91 86.83 -59.55
C ALA A 497 -115.53 86.15 -59.48
N THR A 498 -115.37 85.12 -58.63
CA THR A 498 -114.12 84.35 -58.51
C THR A 498 -113.87 83.48 -59.73
N ILE A 499 -114.88 82.86 -60.33
CA ILE A 499 -114.75 82.16 -61.62
C ILE A 499 -114.30 83.16 -62.69
N LYS A 500 -114.92 84.34 -62.78
CA LYS A 500 -114.47 85.38 -63.72
C LYS A 500 -113.05 85.87 -63.46
N GLN A 501 -112.64 86.02 -62.19
CA GLN A 501 -111.26 86.39 -61.85
C GLN A 501 -110.28 85.27 -62.19
N ARG A 502 -110.64 84.01 -61.91
CA ARG A 502 -109.84 82.84 -62.28
C ARG A 502 -109.69 82.74 -63.79
N ASP A 503 -110.77 82.89 -64.55
CA ASP A 503 -110.72 82.88 -66.02
C ASP A 503 -109.88 84.04 -66.54
N LYS A 504 -109.98 85.24 -65.94
CA LYS A 504 -109.09 86.36 -66.25
C LYS A 504 -107.63 86.05 -65.94
N MET A 505 -107.33 85.45 -64.79
CA MET A 505 -105.96 85.06 -64.43
C MET A 505 -105.40 83.97 -65.34
N ILE A 506 -106.24 83.03 -65.80
CA ILE A 506 -105.86 82.03 -66.79
C ILE A 506 -105.54 82.71 -68.12
N ILE A 507 -106.40 83.62 -68.59
CA ILE A 507 -106.15 84.36 -69.84
C ILE A 507 -104.90 85.24 -69.72
N LEU A 508 -104.72 85.94 -68.60
CA LEU A 508 -103.52 86.74 -68.34
C LEU A 508 -102.27 85.85 -68.23
N GLY A 509 -102.38 84.68 -67.62
CA GLY A 509 -101.31 83.68 -67.55
C GLY A 509 -100.93 83.15 -68.92
N GLU A 510 -101.91 82.83 -69.77
CA GLU A 510 -101.67 82.43 -71.16
C GLU A 510 -101.02 83.57 -71.97
N GLN A 511 -101.44 84.81 -71.75
CA GLN A 511 -100.82 86.00 -72.37
C GLN A 511 -99.38 86.20 -71.86
N ALA A 512 -99.12 86.04 -70.56
CA ALA A 512 -97.80 86.15 -69.98
C ALA A 512 -96.87 85.04 -70.45
N ILE A 513 -97.36 83.80 -70.59
CA ILE A 513 -96.61 82.68 -71.18
C ILE A 513 -96.24 82.98 -72.63
N LYS A 514 -97.19 83.48 -73.43
CA LYS A 514 -96.92 83.88 -74.83
C LYS A 514 -95.90 85.02 -74.89
N ALA A 515 -96.07 86.06 -74.09
CA ALA A 515 -95.13 87.17 -74.02
C ALA A 515 -93.74 86.71 -73.55
N HIS A 516 -93.66 85.83 -72.56
CA HIS A 516 -92.38 85.29 -72.09
C HIS A 516 -91.71 84.45 -73.17
N ALA A 517 -92.45 83.57 -73.86
CA ALA A 517 -91.94 82.82 -74.99
C ALA A 517 -91.45 83.73 -76.13
N GLU A 518 -92.15 84.84 -76.40
CA GLU A 518 -91.72 85.86 -77.37
C GLU A 518 -90.43 86.56 -76.92
N THR A 519 -90.33 86.98 -75.65
CA THR A 519 -89.09 87.57 -75.10
C THR A 519 -87.93 86.59 -75.09
N GLU A 520 -88.17 85.30 -74.77
CA GLU A 520 -87.16 84.26 -74.87
C GLU A 520 -86.71 84.04 -76.31
N SER A 521 -87.64 84.02 -77.26
CA SER A 521 -87.31 83.87 -78.68
C SER A 521 -86.52 85.08 -79.18
N ALA A 522 -86.90 86.30 -78.76
CA ALA A 522 -86.16 87.52 -79.06
C ALA A 522 -84.76 87.52 -78.41
N LEU A 523 -84.64 87.12 -77.14
CA LEU A 523 -83.37 86.95 -76.46
C LEU A 523 -82.50 85.88 -77.13
N LYS A 524 -83.08 84.74 -77.53
CA LYS A 524 -82.39 83.69 -78.29
C LYS A 524 -81.95 84.22 -79.66
N ALA A 525 -82.74 85.06 -80.32
CA ALA A 525 -82.36 85.70 -81.58
C ALA A 525 -81.23 86.73 -81.39
N ILE A 526 -81.26 87.52 -80.32
CA ILE A 526 -80.20 88.46 -79.93
C ILE A 526 -78.92 87.67 -79.59
N LEU A 527 -78.99 86.68 -78.71
CA LEU A 527 -77.87 85.80 -78.36
C LEU A 527 -77.28 85.11 -79.59
N LYS A 528 -78.12 84.71 -80.55
CA LYS A 528 -77.68 84.17 -81.84
C LYS A 528 -77.01 85.23 -82.74
N GLY A 529 -77.42 86.49 -82.67
CA GLY A 529 -76.77 87.61 -83.33
C GLY A 529 -75.40 87.98 -82.72
N TYR A 530 -75.24 87.80 -81.40
CA TYR A 530 -73.98 88.01 -80.69
C TYR A 530 -73.06 86.78 -80.70
N SER A 531 -73.59 85.59 -80.98
CA SER A 531 -72.77 84.38 -81.08
C SER A 531 -71.87 84.43 -82.31
N PRO A 532 -70.55 84.19 -82.18
CA PRO A 532 -69.61 84.23 -83.30
C PRO A 532 -70.03 83.24 -84.40
N PRO A 533 -69.83 83.56 -85.69
CA PRO A 533 -70.27 82.74 -86.80
C PRO A 533 -69.73 81.31 -86.69
N TYR A 534 -70.64 80.34 -86.78
CA TYR A 534 -70.36 78.91 -86.60
C TYR A 534 -69.33 78.39 -87.63
N GLU A 535 -68.17 77.98 -87.15
CA GLU A 535 -67.16 77.25 -87.93
C GLU A 535 -67.36 75.74 -87.78
N LYS A 536 -67.58 75.03 -88.90
CA LYS A 536 -67.65 73.56 -88.89
C LYS A 536 -66.25 72.98 -88.57
N PRO A 537 -66.07 72.18 -87.50
CA PRO A 537 -64.82 71.48 -87.28
C PRO A 537 -64.56 70.49 -88.44
N ARG A 538 -63.31 70.49 -88.94
CA ARG A 538 -62.88 69.81 -90.16
C ARG A 538 -62.79 68.27 -90.05
N HIS A 539 -63.21 67.70 -88.94
CA HIS A 539 -63.13 66.26 -88.70
C HIS A 539 -64.41 65.74 -88.04
N LYS A 540 -64.85 64.56 -88.51
CA LYS A 540 -65.96 63.81 -87.90
C LYS A 540 -65.41 63.07 -86.67
N PRO A 541 -65.90 63.31 -85.44
CA PRO A 541 -65.43 62.57 -84.27
C PRO A 541 -65.77 61.08 -84.38
N VAL A 542 -64.83 60.23 -83.95
CA VAL A 542 -64.90 58.76 -84.02
C VAL A 542 -65.93 58.23 -83.01
N MET A 543 -66.81 57.32 -83.44
CA MET A 543 -67.75 56.64 -82.54
C MET A 543 -67.06 55.48 -81.82
N PHE A 544 -67.15 55.43 -80.49
CA PHE A 544 -66.74 54.28 -79.67
C PHE A 544 -67.67 53.08 -79.92
N ARG A 545 -67.10 51.86 -79.98
CA ARG A 545 -67.83 50.58 -80.01
C ARG A 545 -67.80 49.91 -78.62
N SER A 546 -68.79 49.06 -78.36
CA SER A 546 -69.16 48.38 -77.09
C SER A 546 -68.02 47.70 -76.31
N ALA A 547 -68.12 47.74 -74.97
CA ALA A 547 -67.25 47.04 -74.02
C ALA A 547 -67.58 45.54 -73.88
N CYS A 548 -66.55 44.74 -73.61
CA CYS A 548 -66.61 43.28 -73.34
C CYS A 548 -67.02 42.99 -71.89
N PRO A 549 -67.66 41.85 -71.55
CA PRO A 549 -68.00 41.48 -70.17
C PRO A 549 -66.73 41.19 -69.33
N GLU A 550 -66.67 41.71 -68.09
CA GLU A 550 -65.60 41.44 -67.14
C GLU A 550 -65.75 40.04 -66.49
N GLU A 551 -64.64 39.31 -66.35
CA GLU A 551 -64.58 38.02 -65.66
C GLU A 551 -64.76 38.16 -64.13
N ILE A 552 -65.51 37.24 -63.52
CA ILE A 552 -65.76 37.19 -62.07
C ILE A 552 -64.48 36.77 -61.32
N LYS A 553 -63.96 37.63 -60.44
CA LYS A 553 -62.84 37.29 -59.54
C LYS A 553 -63.36 36.52 -58.30
N PRO A 554 -62.68 35.46 -57.82
CA PRO A 554 -63.05 34.78 -56.57
C PRO A 554 -62.78 35.67 -55.34
N PRO A 555 -63.51 35.46 -54.22
CA PRO A 555 -63.43 36.32 -53.04
C PRO A 555 -62.05 36.27 -52.37
N PRO A 556 -61.60 37.37 -51.73
CA PRO A 556 -60.30 37.42 -51.07
C PRO A 556 -60.24 36.48 -49.85
N PRO A 557 -59.07 35.92 -49.54
CA PRO A 557 -58.87 35.10 -48.34
C PRO A 557 -59.09 35.92 -47.06
N PRO A 558 -59.48 35.28 -45.94
CA PRO A 558 -59.77 35.97 -44.69
C PRO A 558 -58.53 36.71 -44.16
N PRO A 559 -58.74 37.78 -43.35
CA PRO A 559 -57.65 38.60 -42.83
C PRO A 559 -56.66 37.77 -42.00
N ARG A 560 -55.38 38.11 -42.11
CA ARG A 560 -54.29 37.51 -41.34
C ARG A 560 -54.48 37.82 -39.84
N GLU A 561 -54.42 36.82 -38.98
CA GLU A 561 -54.36 37.01 -37.53
C GLU A 561 -53.03 37.69 -37.14
N LEU A 562 -53.11 38.68 -36.26
CA LEU A 562 -51.99 39.52 -35.82
C LEU A 562 -50.94 38.71 -35.06
N SER A 563 -49.67 39.05 -35.27
CA SER A 563 -48.55 38.44 -34.52
C SER A 563 -48.53 38.99 -33.08
N GLN A 564 -48.09 38.19 -32.10
CA GLN A 564 -48.06 38.59 -30.67
C GLN A 564 -47.37 39.95 -30.43
N LYS A 565 -46.33 40.27 -31.22
CA LYS A 565 -45.66 41.58 -31.15
C LYS A 565 -46.54 42.74 -31.61
N GLU A 566 -47.43 42.52 -32.56
CA GLU A 566 -48.38 43.53 -33.08
C GLU A 566 -49.56 43.72 -32.10
N GLN A 567 -49.88 42.70 -31.31
CA GLN A 567 -50.84 42.78 -30.20
C GLN A 567 -50.24 43.56 -29.01
N ASP A 568 -49.02 43.23 -28.60
CA ASP A 568 -48.31 43.95 -27.52
C ASP A 568 -48.11 45.45 -27.86
N TYR A 569 -47.88 45.77 -29.15
CA TYR A 569 -47.75 47.16 -29.63
C TYR A 569 -49.08 47.94 -29.60
N LEU A 570 -50.22 47.27 -29.75
CA LEU A 570 -51.55 47.87 -29.68
C LEU A 570 -52.04 48.00 -28.25
N GLU A 571 -51.69 47.08 -27.36
CA GLU A 571 -52.06 47.12 -25.95
C GLU A 571 -51.35 48.24 -25.18
N HIS A 572 -50.12 48.61 -25.58
CA HIS A 572 -49.32 49.55 -24.79
C HIS A 572 -49.34 51.01 -25.25
N LEU A 573 -50.01 51.39 -26.35
CA LEU A 573 -50.21 52.77 -26.86
C LEU A 573 -49.23 53.84 -26.32
N THR A 574 -47.93 53.64 -26.50
CA THR A 574 -46.93 54.69 -26.35
C THR A 574 -46.60 55.21 -27.74
N GLU A 575 -46.70 56.52 -27.96
CA GLU A 575 -46.41 57.24 -29.21
C GLU A 575 -44.92 57.15 -29.65
N TYR A 576 -44.23 56.04 -29.36
CA TYR A 576 -42.83 55.85 -29.70
C TYR A 576 -42.66 55.57 -31.20
N CYS A 577 -42.14 56.57 -31.92
CA CYS A 577 -41.74 56.44 -33.33
C CYS A 577 -40.23 56.27 -33.45
N LYS A 578 -39.80 55.05 -33.80
CA LYS A 578 -38.39 54.62 -33.95
C LYS A 578 -37.49 55.50 -34.83
N PHE A 579 -38.05 56.38 -35.66
CA PHE A 579 -37.30 57.23 -36.58
C PHE A 579 -37.09 58.68 -36.08
N TYR A 580 -37.76 59.10 -35.00
CA TYR A 580 -37.68 60.48 -34.50
C TYR A 580 -37.28 60.61 -33.03
N GLU A 581 -37.33 59.53 -32.24
CA GLU A 581 -37.00 59.56 -30.82
C GLU A 581 -35.91 58.54 -30.47
N ASP A 582 -34.78 59.02 -29.95
CA ASP A 582 -33.71 58.17 -29.43
C ASP A 582 -34.01 57.79 -27.96
N PRO A 583 -34.05 56.51 -27.59
CA PRO A 583 -34.35 56.06 -26.22
C PRO A 583 -33.40 56.55 -25.11
N ARG A 584 -32.26 57.14 -25.49
CA ARG A 584 -31.30 57.74 -24.55
C ARG A 584 -31.81 59.08 -23.99
N ASP A 585 -32.66 59.78 -24.71
CA ASP A 585 -33.24 61.07 -24.27
C ASP A 585 -34.25 60.89 -23.13
N TYR A 586 -34.73 59.65 -22.91
CA TYR A 586 -35.64 59.27 -21.82
C TYR A 586 -34.97 58.46 -20.70
N GLY A 587 -33.63 58.38 -20.69
CA GLY A 587 -32.86 57.81 -19.58
C GLY A 587 -32.87 56.28 -19.47
N VAL A 588 -33.13 55.55 -20.57
CA VAL A 588 -33.11 54.08 -20.59
C VAL A 588 -31.73 53.58 -21.08
N ASP A 589 -30.98 52.91 -20.19
CA ASP A 589 -29.68 52.30 -20.51
C ASP A 589 -29.86 50.93 -21.22
N ILE A 590 -29.60 50.86 -22.54
CA ILE A 590 -29.78 49.65 -23.38
C ILE A 590 -28.57 48.69 -23.32
N THR A 591 -27.56 48.95 -22.48
CA THR A 591 -26.33 48.13 -22.43
C THR A 591 -26.52 46.71 -21.87
N GLN A 592 -27.63 46.41 -21.19
CA GLN A 592 -27.84 45.11 -20.54
C GLN A 592 -28.49 44.03 -21.44
N GLU A 593 -29.01 44.39 -22.62
CA GLU A 593 -29.71 43.43 -23.50
C GLU A 593 -28.81 42.77 -24.55
N GLU A 594 -27.58 43.27 -24.77
CA GLU A 594 -26.64 42.66 -25.71
C GLU A 594 -25.87 41.46 -25.09
N GLU A 595 -25.67 41.43 -23.76
CA GLU A 595 -24.92 40.34 -23.09
C GLU A 595 -25.72 39.03 -22.93
N LYS A 596 -27.07 39.07 -22.98
CA LYS A 596 -27.90 37.85 -22.84
C LYS A 596 -28.09 37.05 -24.14
N LYS A 597 -27.68 37.59 -25.30
CA LYS A 597 -27.80 36.90 -26.59
C LYS A 597 -26.60 36.03 -26.95
N GLU A 598 -25.45 36.16 -26.29
CA GLU A 598 -24.24 35.38 -26.61
C GLU A 598 -24.09 34.05 -25.83
N THR A 599 -24.91 33.80 -24.80
CA THR A 599 -24.71 32.65 -23.88
C THR A 599 -25.59 31.42 -24.12
N SER A 600 -26.47 31.40 -25.12
CA SER A 600 -27.42 30.28 -25.36
C SER A 600 -27.16 29.42 -26.61
N VAL A 601 -26.04 29.62 -27.33
CA VAL A 601 -25.65 28.79 -28.49
C VAL A 601 -24.39 27.97 -28.18
N ALA A 602 -24.52 26.99 -27.29
CA ALA A 602 -23.58 25.88 -27.21
C ALA A 602 -24.26 24.63 -26.63
N VAL A 603 -23.97 23.48 -27.25
CA VAL A 603 -24.26 22.10 -26.81
C VAL A 603 -25.64 21.53 -27.19
N VAL A 604 -25.73 20.86 -28.35
CA VAL A 604 -26.15 19.45 -28.50
C VAL A 604 -25.60 18.91 -29.83
N GLN A 605 -24.68 17.93 -29.80
CA GLN A 605 -24.24 17.17 -30.98
C GLN A 605 -25.07 15.87 -31.16
N PRO A 606 -25.40 15.47 -32.40
CA PRO A 606 -25.98 14.15 -32.69
C PRO A 606 -24.90 13.09 -32.97
N LYS A 607 -25.12 11.87 -32.45
CA LYS A 607 -24.26 10.68 -32.65
C LYS A 607 -24.77 9.79 -33.80
N GLY A 608 -23.86 9.46 -34.72
CA GLY A 608 -23.81 8.21 -35.51
C GLY A 608 -23.79 8.40 -37.04
N PRO A 609 -23.23 7.47 -37.86
CA PRO A 609 -22.31 6.36 -37.58
C PRO A 609 -20.97 6.45 -38.37
N LYS A 610 -19.92 5.73 -37.93
CA LYS A 610 -18.64 5.57 -38.66
C LYS A 610 -18.56 4.16 -39.24
N SER A 611 -18.24 4.07 -40.54
CA SER A 611 -17.65 2.88 -41.14
C SER A 611 -16.41 3.27 -41.95
N LEU A 612 -15.39 2.40 -41.85
CA LEU A 612 -14.30 2.16 -42.79
C LEU A 612 -13.02 3.03 -42.71
N SER A 613 -12.01 2.36 -42.14
CA SER A 613 -10.69 2.07 -42.74
C SER A 613 -9.67 3.20 -42.97
N ARG A 614 -8.57 3.07 -42.20
CA ARG A 614 -7.20 2.77 -42.68
C ARG A 614 -6.42 3.90 -43.36
N THR A 615 -5.55 4.53 -42.56
CA THR A 615 -4.12 4.74 -42.84
C THR A 615 -3.38 5.10 -41.54
N MET A 616 -3.01 4.08 -40.76
CA MET A 616 -1.65 3.69 -40.33
C MET A 616 -1.80 2.44 -39.46
#